data_AF-A0A0B7H7G9-F1
#
_entry.id   AF-A0A0B7H7G9-F1
#
_cell.length_a   1.000
_cell.length_b   1.000
_cell.length_c   1.000
_cell.angle_alpha   90.00
_cell.angle_beta   90.00
_cell.angle_gamma   90.00
#
_symmetry.space_group_name_H-M   'P 1'
#
loop_
_entity.id
_entity.type
_entity.pdbx_description
1 polymer ?
#
loop_
_entity_poly.entity_id
_entity_poly.type
_entity_poly.pdbx_seq_one_letter_code
_entity_poly.pdbx_strand_id
1 'polypeptide(L)' 'MVIENEVTIWGQVGVASSITIGSKSIILAQSGISKSLEGGQTYFGYPAEEARKKYKELSTLRMMVSQYGKK' A
#
# COMPACT_ATOMS: atom_id res chain seq x y z
N MET A 1 4.50 -17.85 2.40
CA MET A 1 4.21 -16.70 1.53
C MET A 1 4.40 -17.16 0.11
N VAL A 2 3.52 -16.76 -0.79
CA VAL A 2 3.63 -17.02 -2.23
C VAL A 2 3.77 -15.67 -2.93
N ILE A 3 4.76 -15.53 -3.79
CA ILE A 3 4.95 -14.36 -4.65
C ILE A 3 4.81 -14.85 -6.08
N GLU A 4 3.86 -14.30 -6.83
CA GLU A 4 3.64 -14.67 -8.22
C GLU A 4 4.58 -13.92 -9.19
N ASN A 5 4.34 -14.03 -10.50
CA ASN A 5 5.24 -13.55 -11.53
C ASN A 5 5.30 -12.02 -11.60
N GLU A 6 6.47 -11.47 -11.91
CA GLU A 6 6.68 -10.04 -12.21
C GLU A 6 6.30 -9.10 -11.05
N VAL A 7 6.35 -9.57 -9.81
CA VAL A 7 6.14 -8.71 -8.63
C VAL A 7 7.38 -7.84 -8.39
N THR A 8 7.15 -6.54 -8.18
CA THR A 8 8.20 -5.58 -7.80
C THR A 8 8.08 -5.23 -6.32
N ILE A 9 9.15 -5.45 -5.55
CA ILE A 9 9.20 -5.13 -4.12
C ILE A 9 10.33 -4.14 -3.87
N TRP A 10 9.98 -2.96 -3.34
CA TRP A 10 10.95 -1.91 -3.04
C TRP A 10 11.60 -2.12 -1.67
N GLY A 11 12.62 -1.33 -1.37
CA GLY A 11 13.42 -1.48 -0.15
C GLY A 11 12.59 -1.47 1.14
N GLN A 12 12.97 -2.35 2.08
CA GLN A 12 12.43 -2.43 3.43
C GLN A 12 10.91 -2.69 3.51
N VAL A 13 10.34 -3.45 2.56
CA VAL A 13 8.96 -3.94 2.69
C VAL A 13 8.88 -5.08 3.69
N GLY A 14 7.94 -4.97 4.64
CA GLY A 14 7.59 -6.05 5.58
C GLY A 14 6.36 -6.82 5.11
N VAL A 15 6.40 -8.16 5.21
CA VAL A 15 5.32 -9.02 4.71
C VAL A 15 4.92 -10.05 5.78
N ALA A 16 3.61 -10.14 6.06
CA ALA A 16 3.07 -11.18 6.94
C ALA A 16 3.24 -12.58 6.35
N SER A 17 3.34 -13.59 7.21
CA SER A 17 3.36 -14.99 6.79
C SER A 17 2.02 -15.42 6.17
N SER A 18 2.04 -16.49 5.36
CA SER A 18 0.83 -17.16 4.84
C SER A 18 -0.08 -16.32 3.92
N ILE A 19 0.47 -15.34 3.21
CA ILE A 19 -0.26 -14.58 2.19
C ILE A 19 0.29 -14.81 0.78
N THR A 20 -0.51 -14.41 -0.22
CA THR A 20 -0.16 -14.43 -1.63
C THR A 20 -0.06 -13.01 -2.18
N ILE A 21 1.00 -12.72 -2.92
CA ILE A 21 1.17 -11.48 -3.69
C ILE A 21 0.91 -11.80 -5.16
N GLY A 22 -0.19 -11.28 -5.70
CA GLY A 22 -0.60 -11.52 -7.08
C GLY A 22 0.41 -11.00 -8.11
N SER A 23 0.34 -11.56 -9.31
CA SER A 23 1.27 -11.26 -10.42
C SER A 23 1.25 -9.78 -10.78
N LYS A 24 2.41 -9.21 -11.16
CA LYS A 24 2.58 -7.80 -11.57
C LYS A 24 2.28 -6.76 -10.50
N SER A 25 2.18 -7.14 -9.23
CA SER A 25 2.00 -6.18 -8.15
C SER A 25 3.28 -5.40 -7.88
N ILE A 26 3.14 -4.11 -7.55
CA ILE A 26 4.24 -3.21 -7.19
C ILE A 26 4.06 -2.78 -5.75
N ILE A 27 4.98 -3.13 -4.87
CA ILE A 27 4.94 -2.75 -3.45
C ILE A 27 6.01 -1.70 -3.20
N LEU A 28 5.57 -0.48 -2.83
CA LEU A 28 6.46 0.66 -2.60
C LEU A 28 7.22 0.55 -1.26
N ALA A 29 8.34 1.28 -1.17
CA ALA A 29 9.29 1.16 -0.07
C ALA A 29 8.61 1.38 1.30
N GLN A 30 9.13 0.70 2.33
CA GLN A 30 8.66 0.80 3.72
C GLN A 30 7.18 0.44 3.94
N SER A 31 6.57 -0.33 3.04
CA SER A 31 5.18 -0.79 3.19
C SER A 31 5.08 -2.04 4.08
N GLY A 32 3.96 -2.20 4.77
CA GLY A 32 3.64 -3.38 5.58
C GLY A 32 2.46 -4.17 5.02
N ILE A 33 2.71 -5.37 4.49
CA ILE A 33 1.67 -6.21 3.90
C ILE A 33 1.07 -7.13 4.96
N SER A 34 -0.21 -6.90 5.29
CA SER A 34 -0.95 -7.68 6.31
C SER A 34 -1.93 -8.71 5.73
N LYS A 35 -2.24 -8.63 4.43
CA LYS A 35 -3.22 -9.47 3.72
C LYS A 35 -2.72 -9.78 2.31
N SER A 36 -3.25 -10.85 1.70
CA SER A 36 -2.97 -11.15 0.29
C SER A 36 -3.33 -9.97 -0.61
N LEU A 37 -2.52 -9.77 -1.65
CA LEU A 37 -2.66 -8.68 -2.60
C LEU A 37 -3.14 -9.20 -3.93
N GLU A 38 -4.05 -8.47 -4.55
CA GLU A 38 -4.44 -8.71 -5.93
C GLU A 38 -3.29 -8.35 -6.89
N GLY A 39 -3.26 -9.01 -8.04
CA GLY A 39 -2.27 -8.76 -9.08
C GLY A 39 -2.48 -7.42 -9.79
N GLY A 40 -1.43 -6.92 -10.45
CA GLY A 40 -1.50 -5.77 -11.37
C GLY A 40 -1.74 -4.42 -10.70
N GLN A 41 -1.58 -4.32 -9.39
CA GLN A 41 -1.83 -3.11 -8.61
C GLN A 41 -0.56 -2.60 -7.91
N THR A 42 -0.55 -1.29 -7.63
CA THR A 42 0.51 -0.67 -6.82
C THR A 42 0.01 -0.46 -5.39
N TYR A 43 0.78 -0.93 -4.41
CA TYR A 43 0.44 -0.89 -2.99
C TYR A 43 1.40 -0.02 -2.19
N PHE A 44 0.87 0.68 -1.19
CA PHE A 44 1.65 1.52 -0.30
C PHE A 44 1.03 1.65 1.10
N GLY A 45 1.89 1.85 2.09
CA GLY A 45 1.52 2.21 3.47
C GLY A 45 1.69 1.06 4.46
N TYR A 46 1.29 1.34 5.69
CA TYR A 46 1.39 0.40 6.82
C TYR A 46 0.09 0.47 7.66
N PRO A 47 -0.87 -0.46 7.49
CA PRO A 47 -0.88 -1.55 6.51
C PRO A 47 -1.02 -1.03 5.06
N ALA A 48 -0.50 -1.80 4.11
CA ALA A 48 -0.51 -1.44 2.69
C ALA A 48 -1.91 -1.59 2.07
N GLU A 49 -2.30 -0.60 1.28
CA GLU A 49 -3.52 -0.58 0.48
C GLU A 49 -3.19 -0.11 -0.94
N GLU A 50 -4.15 -0.17 -1.87
CA GLU A 50 -3.98 0.39 -3.22
C GLU A 50 -3.53 1.86 -3.11
N ALA A 51 -2.39 2.18 -3.74
CA ALA A 51 -1.71 3.44 -3.54
C ALA A 51 -2.60 4.64 -3.86
N ARG A 52 -3.43 4.55 -4.91
CA ARG A 52 -4.36 5.61 -5.31
C ARG A 52 -5.40 5.89 -4.24
N LYS A 53 -6.01 4.84 -3.67
CA LYS A 53 -6.94 4.96 -2.54
C LYS A 53 -6.24 5.62 -1.35
N LYS A 54 -5.03 5.19 -1.00
CA LYS A 54 -4.29 5.73 0.15
C LYS A 54 -3.95 7.21 -0.01
N TYR A 55 -3.52 7.62 -1.21
CA TYR A 55 -3.22 9.03 -1.48
C TYR A 55 -4.48 9.90 -1.40
N LYS A 56 -5.63 9.39 -1.87
CA LYS A 56 -6.91 10.10 -1.76
C LYS A 56 -7.30 10.31 -0.29
N GLU A 57 -7.19 9.28 0.54
CA GLU A 57 -7.44 9.37 1.99
C GLU A 57 -6.55 10.43 2.65
N LEU A 58 -5.24 10.40 2.38
CA LEU A 58 -4.29 11.37 2.92
C LEU A 58 -4.59 12.80 2.47
N SER A 59 -4.95 12.98 1.20
CA SER A 59 -5.34 14.29 0.66
C SER A 59 -6.59 14.82 1.37
N THR A 60 -7.63 14.00 1.51
CA THR A 60 -8.84 14.36 2.25
C THR A 60 -8.55 14.73 3.70
N LEU A 61 -7.71 13.97 4.38
CA LEU A 61 -7.33 14.23 5.77
C LEU A 61 -6.57 15.56 5.92
N ARG A 62 -5.64 15.85 5.01
CA ARG A 62 -4.94 17.14 4.94
C ARG A 62 -5.89 18.31 4.73
N MET A 63 -6.88 18.17 3.85
CA MET A 63 -7.90 19.20 3.62
C MET A 63 -8.74 19.45 4.87
N MET A 64 -9.17 18.39 5.58
CA MET A 64 -9.94 18.50 6.81
C MET A 64 -9.17 19.25 7.90
N VAL A 65 -7.90 18.90 8.12
CA VAL A 65 -7.03 19.57 9.10
C VAL A 65 -6.84 21.05 8.75
N SER A 66 -6.59 21.35 7.47
CA SER A 66 -6.43 22.74 6.99
C SER A 66 -7.69 23.59 7.20
N GLN A 67 -8.88 23.01 7.10
CA GLN A 67 -10.14 23.71 7.36
C GLN A 67 -10.40 23.91 8.86
N TYR A 68 -10.05 22.93 9.71
CA TYR A 68 -10.22 23.03 11.16
C TYR A 68 -9.34 24.10 11.81
N GLY A 69 -8.10 24.29 11.32
CA GLY A 69 -7.16 25.29 11.85
C GLY A 69 -7.40 26.73 11.39
N LYS A 70 -8.44 26.99 10.58
CA LYS A 70 -8.83 28.33 10.10
C LYS A 70 -10.02 28.93 10.86
N LYS A 71 -10.45 28.30 11.96
CA LYS A 71 -11.41 28.84 12.94
C LYS A 71 -10.66 29.33 14.16
#